data_AF-A0A453I944-F1
#
_entry.id   AF-A0A453I944-F1
#
_cell.length_a   1.000
_cell.length_b   1.000
_cell.length_c   1.000
_cell.angle_alpha   90.00
_cell.angle_beta   90.00
_cell.angle_gamma   90.00
#
_symmetry.space_group_name_H-M   'P 1'
#
loop_
_entity.id
_entity.type
_entity.pdbx_description
1 polymer ?
#
loop_
_entity_poly.entity_id
_entity_poly.type
_entity_poly.pdbx_seq_one_letter_code
_entity_poly.pdbx_strand_id
1 'polypeptide(L)'
;RPLVRYGHSGFAKRGEDYFLVKPDCLRIPGDPSSAFSVFAVFDGHNGVSAAVFSKEHLLDDVMSAVPQGISREDWLQVGDSRCILDTQGGVVSLLTVDHRLEENVEERERVTASGGEVSRLNVGPLRCWPGGLCLSRSIGDTDVGEFIVPIPHVKQVKLSNAGGRLIIASDGIWDAVSSEIAAQACRGLPAELAAKLVVKVS
;
A
#
# COMPACT_ATOMS: atom_id res chain seq x y z
N ARG A 1 -18.65 -13.15 8.63
CA ARG A 1 -17.34 -13.04 7.97
C ARG A 1 -17.57 -12.86 6.47
N PRO A 2 -17.02 -11.83 5.81
CA PRO A 2 -17.15 -11.70 4.36
C PRO A 2 -16.39 -12.83 3.67
N LEU A 3 -16.92 -13.35 2.56
CA LEU A 3 -16.17 -14.25 1.68
C LEU A 3 -15.08 -13.45 0.97
N VAL A 4 -13.84 -13.88 1.12
CA VAL A 4 -12.68 -13.26 0.49
C VAL A 4 -12.27 -14.11 -0.71
N ARG A 5 -12.12 -13.47 -1.87
CA ARG A 5 -11.47 -14.03 -3.06
C ARG A 5 -10.34 -13.08 -3.45
N TYR A 6 -9.18 -13.62 -3.80
CA TYR A 6 -8.01 -12.82 -4.11
C TYR A 6 -7.26 -13.41 -5.30
N GLY A 7 -6.51 -12.55 -5.99
CA GLY A 7 -5.60 -12.92 -7.05
C GLY A 7 -4.43 -11.96 -7.02
N HIS A 8 -3.28 -12.38 -7.53
CA HIS A 8 -2.09 -11.53 -7.64
C HIS A 8 -1.41 -11.78 -8.98
N SER A 9 -0.78 -10.74 -9.50
CA SER A 9 0.03 -10.79 -10.71
C SER A 9 1.03 -9.64 -10.65
N GLY A 10 2.18 -9.81 -11.29
CA GLY A 10 3.20 -8.78 -11.33
C GLY A 10 4.39 -9.24 -12.18
N PHE A 11 5.13 -8.26 -12.70
CA PHE A 11 6.40 -8.46 -13.37
C PHE A 11 7.37 -7.37 -12.88
N ALA A 12 8.12 -7.66 -11.82
CA ALA A 12 9.16 -6.75 -11.35
C ALA A 12 10.43 -6.98 -12.17
N LYS A 13 10.86 -5.99 -12.97
CA LYS A 13 12.07 -6.10 -13.81
C LYS A 13 13.32 -6.49 -13.00
N ARG A 14 13.40 -6.01 -11.75
CA ARG A 14 14.51 -6.27 -10.82
C ARG A 14 14.16 -7.29 -9.71
N GLY A 15 12.91 -7.73 -9.63
CA GLY A 15 12.46 -8.66 -8.59
C GLY A 15 12.44 -8.06 -7.18
N GLU A 16 12.26 -6.74 -7.05
CA GLU A 16 12.27 -6.02 -5.77
C GLU A 16 10.89 -5.90 -5.12
N ASP A 17 9.81 -6.13 -5.88
CA ASP A 17 8.43 -6.08 -5.38
C ASP A 17 8.02 -7.40 -4.72
N TYR A 18 7.41 -7.29 -3.54
CA TYR A 18 6.86 -8.41 -2.79
C TYR A 18 5.40 -8.14 -2.42
N PHE A 19 4.68 -9.18 -2.03
CA PHE A 19 3.31 -9.05 -1.54
C PHE A 19 3.04 -10.03 -0.41
N LEU A 20 2.01 -9.73 0.38
CA LEU A 20 1.49 -10.55 1.46
C LEU A 20 -0.02 -10.75 1.26
N VAL A 21 -0.47 -12.00 1.36
CA VAL A 21 -1.89 -12.35 1.42
C VAL A 21 -2.10 -13.35 2.56
N LYS A 22 -2.82 -12.92 3.60
CA LYS A 22 -3.22 -13.77 4.73
C LYS A 22 -4.73 -13.61 4.98
N PRO A 23 -5.60 -14.43 4.35
CA PRO A 23 -7.05 -14.23 4.39
C PRO A 23 -7.73 -14.75 5.68
N ASP A 24 -7.04 -15.61 6.45
CA ASP A 24 -7.56 -16.35 7.60
C ASP A 24 -6.79 -16.04 8.90
N CYS A 25 -6.48 -14.77 9.16
CA CYS A 25 -5.85 -14.38 10.42
C CYS A 25 -6.87 -14.40 11.57
N LEU A 26 -6.41 -14.74 12.77
CA LEU A 26 -7.15 -14.59 14.02
C LEU A 26 -6.36 -13.66 14.93
N ARG A 27 -7.00 -12.60 15.44
CA ARG A 27 -6.35 -11.71 16.41
C ARG A 27 -6.23 -12.37 17.77
N ILE A 28 -7.28 -13.09 18.18
CA ILE A 28 -7.30 -13.91 19.38
C ILE A 28 -7.26 -15.37 18.92
N PRO A 29 -6.18 -16.12 19.25
CA PRO A 29 -6.07 -17.53 18.86
C PRO A 29 -7.28 -18.34 19.31
N GLY A 30 -7.89 -19.08 18.38
CA GLY A 30 -9.06 -19.92 18.67
C GLY A 30 -10.41 -19.20 18.71
N ASP A 31 -10.46 -17.87 18.53
CA ASP A 31 -11.70 -17.11 18.47
C ASP A 31 -12.01 -16.63 17.03
N PRO A 32 -12.95 -17.30 16.31
CA PRO A 32 -13.34 -16.93 14.96
C PRO A 32 -14.01 -15.55 14.85
N SER A 33 -14.50 -14.97 15.95
CA SER A 33 -15.09 -13.63 15.96
C SER A 33 -14.03 -12.53 15.76
N SER A 34 -12.78 -12.86 16.11
CA SER A 34 -11.59 -12.01 15.95
C SER A 34 -10.93 -12.13 14.57
N ALA A 35 -11.56 -12.83 13.63
CA ALA A 35 -10.99 -13.11 12.32
C ALA A 35 -10.83 -11.85 11.45
N PHE A 36 -9.70 -11.79 10.74
CA PHE A 36 -9.39 -10.72 9.80
C PHE A 36 -8.55 -11.22 8.63
N SER A 37 -8.36 -10.35 7.63
CA SER A 37 -7.56 -10.62 6.44
C SER A 37 -6.55 -9.50 6.22
N VAL A 38 -5.36 -9.86 5.75
CA VAL A 38 -4.26 -8.92 5.47
C VAL A 38 -3.84 -9.06 4.03
N PHE A 39 -3.70 -7.91 3.36
CA PHE A 39 -3.19 -7.79 2.00
C PHE A 39 -2.21 -6.63 1.97
N ALA A 40 -1.02 -6.84 1.41
CA ALA A 40 -0.03 -5.79 1.25
C ALA A 40 0.80 -6.01 -0.03
N VAL A 41 1.25 -4.91 -0.61
CA VAL A 41 2.28 -4.86 -1.65
C VAL A 41 3.45 -4.08 -1.04
N PHE A 42 4.67 -4.56 -1.26
CA PHE A 42 5.92 -3.95 -0.82
C PHE A 42 6.72 -3.64 -2.08
N ASP A 43 6.79 -2.37 -2.41
CA ASP A 43 7.54 -1.85 -3.55
C ASP A 43 8.97 -1.56 -3.09
N GLY A 44 9.90 -2.46 -3.43
CA GLY A 44 11.28 -2.39 -2.97
C GLY A 44 12.15 -1.52 -3.88
N HIS A 45 13.11 -0.82 -3.30
CA HIS A 45 14.13 -0.07 -4.04
C HIS A 45 15.52 -0.28 -3.44
N ASN A 46 16.56 -0.14 -4.28
CA ASN A 46 17.96 -0.32 -3.89
C ASN A 46 18.26 -1.70 -3.28
N GLY A 47 17.57 -2.74 -3.74
CA GLY A 47 17.65 -4.10 -3.22
C GLY A 47 16.34 -4.62 -2.64
N VAL A 48 16.35 -5.90 -2.26
CA VAL A 48 15.14 -6.62 -1.83
C VAL A 48 14.93 -6.63 -0.31
N SER A 49 15.98 -6.32 0.46
CA SER A 49 16.05 -6.62 1.89
C SER A 49 14.92 -5.97 2.69
N ALA A 50 14.63 -4.69 2.48
CA ALA A 50 13.58 -3.98 3.20
C ALA A 50 12.18 -4.54 2.88
N ALA A 51 11.91 -4.84 1.61
CA ALA A 51 10.62 -5.38 1.18
C ALA A 51 10.41 -6.81 1.69
N VAL A 52 11.44 -7.66 1.66
CA VAL A 52 11.41 -9.02 2.23
C VAL A 52 11.19 -8.96 3.73
N PHE A 53 11.97 -8.16 4.45
CA PHE A 53 11.86 -8.02 5.90
C PHE A 53 10.46 -7.53 6.29
N SER A 54 9.95 -6.51 5.59
CA SER A 54 8.60 -5.99 5.83
C SER A 54 7.52 -7.04 5.58
N LYS A 55 7.62 -7.82 4.50
CA LYS A 55 6.68 -8.92 4.22
C LYS A 55 6.66 -9.97 5.34
N GLU A 56 7.80 -10.28 5.92
CA GLU A 56 7.96 -11.33 6.93
C GLU A 56 7.53 -10.87 8.32
N HIS A 57 7.83 -9.62 8.69
CA HIS A 57 7.72 -9.15 10.08
C HIS A 57 6.65 -8.09 10.33
N LEU A 58 6.28 -7.27 9.33
CA LEU A 58 5.43 -6.09 9.55
C LEU A 58 4.09 -6.44 10.21
N LEU A 59 3.46 -7.54 9.80
CA LEU A 59 2.19 -7.95 10.40
C LEU A 59 2.37 -8.28 11.89
N ASP A 60 3.39 -9.05 12.24
CA ASP A 60 3.60 -9.48 13.62
C ASP A 60 3.98 -8.28 14.50
N ASP A 61 4.82 -7.38 13.99
CA ASP A 61 5.18 -6.12 14.66
C ASP A 61 3.95 -5.25 14.92
N VAL A 62 3.11 -5.04 13.89
CA VAL A 62 1.84 -4.32 14.02
C VAL A 62 0.94 -4.98 15.06
N MET A 63 0.75 -6.29 14.99
CA MET A 63 -0.13 -7.02 15.91
C MET A 63 0.39 -6.98 17.35
N SER A 64 1.71 -6.93 17.54
CA SER A 64 2.33 -6.80 18.86
C SER A 64 2.15 -5.41 19.47
N ALA A 65 2.12 -4.36 18.63
CA ALA A 65 1.94 -2.97 19.06
C ALA A 65 0.46 -2.60 19.31
N VAL A 66 -0.47 -3.31 18.67
CA VAL A 66 -1.92 -3.07 18.83
C VAL A 66 -2.39 -3.54 20.22
N PRO A 67 -2.95 -2.64 21.06
CA PRO A 67 -3.46 -3.05 22.37
C PRO A 67 -4.59 -4.07 22.24
N GLN A 68 -4.60 -5.11 23.06
CA GLN A 68 -5.60 -6.18 22.98
C GLN A 68 -7.06 -5.70 23.23
N GLY A 69 -7.23 -4.55 23.89
CA GLY A 69 -8.54 -4.00 24.25
C GLY A 69 -9.26 -3.18 23.17
N ILE A 70 -8.61 -2.84 22.04
CA ILE A 70 -9.27 -2.03 21.00
C ILE A 70 -10.30 -2.86 20.25
N SER A 71 -11.47 -2.28 19.95
CA SER A 71 -12.54 -2.99 19.27
C SER A 71 -12.21 -3.23 17.79
N ARG A 72 -12.99 -4.08 17.13
CA ARG A 72 -12.87 -4.28 15.68
C ARG A 72 -13.14 -3.00 14.87
N GLU A 73 -13.86 -2.05 15.46
CA GLU A 73 -14.18 -0.77 14.82
C GLU A 73 -13.08 0.28 15.01
N ASP A 74 -12.00 -0.03 15.74
CA ASP A 74 -10.88 0.89 15.99
C ASP A 74 -9.59 0.45 15.29
N TRP A 75 -9.63 -0.70 14.60
CA TRP A 75 -8.48 -1.28 13.91
C TRP A 75 -8.77 -1.29 12.41
N LEU A 76 -8.11 -0.42 11.65
CA LEU A 76 -8.03 -0.49 10.19
C LEU A 76 -6.81 0.33 9.77
N GLN A 77 -5.76 -0.35 9.34
CA GLN A 77 -4.54 0.30 8.86
C GLN A 77 -4.42 0.18 7.36
N VAL A 78 -3.98 1.26 6.75
CA VAL A 78 -3.63 1.35 5.34
C VAL A 78 -2.20 1.87 5.31
N GLY A 79 -1.38 1.33 4.42
CA GLY A 79 0.02 1.73 4.24
C GLY A 79 0.18 2.69 3.08
N ASP A 80 1.42 2.83 2.61
CA ASP A 80 1.79 3.91 1.69
C ASP A 80 1.65 3.54 0.20
N SER A 81 1.49 2.25 -0.12
CA SER A 81 1.16 1.81 -1.49
C SER A 81 -0.29 2.11 -1.83
N ARG A 82 -0.54 2.64 -3.03
CA ARG A 82 -1.86 3.08 -3.45
C ARG A 82 -2.89 1.95 -3.48
N CYS A 83 -4.03 2.19 -2.83
CA CYS A 83 -5.13 1.24 -2.68
C CYS A 83 -6.46 1.91 -3.03
N ILE A 84 -7.27 1.24 -3.86
CA ILE A 84 -8.60 1.71 -4.23
C ILE A 84 -9.67 0.70 -3.85
N LEU A 85 -10.86 1.21 -3.53
CA LEU A 85 -12.08 0.44 -3.28
C LEU A 85 -13.09 0.68 -4.41
N ASP A 86 -13.43 -0.36 -5.16
CA ASP A 86 -14.51 -0.36 -6.15
C ASP A 86 -15.74 -1.06 -5.56
N THR A 87 -16.79 -0.28 -5.28
CA THR A 87 -18.03 -0.77 -4.67
C THR A 87 -19.04 -1.25 -5.74
N GLN A 88 -20.06 -2.03 -5.35
CA GLN A 88 -21.07 -2.54 -6.32
C GLN A 88 -21.82 -1.44 -7.10
N GLY A 89 -21.79 -0.18 -6.67
CA GLY A 89 -22.35 0.96 -7.40
C GLY A 89 -21.42 1.55 -8.48
N GLY A 90 -20.24 0.96 -8.68
CA GLY A 90 -19.24 1.46 -9.61
C GLY A 90 -18.46 2.69 -9.14
N VAL A 91 -18.65 3.08 -7.87
CA VAL A 91 -17.91 4.17 -7.23
C VAL A 91 -16.54 3.65 -6.82
N VAL A 92 -15.50 4.27 -7.38
CA VAL A 92 -14.10 4.04 -7.04
C VAL A 92 -13.66 5.08 -6.01
N SER A 93 -13.14 4.63 -4.88
CA SER A 93 -12.68 5.49 -3.79
C SER A 93 -11.21 5.21 -3.48
N LEU A 94 -10.41 6.26 -3.39
CA LEU A 94 -9.03 6.18 -2.96
C LEU A 94 -8.96 5.96 -1.44
N LEU A 95 -8.27 4.90 -1.02
CA LEU A 95 -8.10 4.52 0.38
C LEU A 95 -6.79 5.03 0.99
N THR A 96 -5.85 5.45 0.16
CA THR A 96 -4.49 5.88 0.53
C THR A 96 -4.28 7.35 0.19
N VAL A 97 -3.29 7.99 0.81
CA VAL A 97 -2.75 9.26 0.34
C VAL A 97 -1.45 8.95 -0.38
N ASP A 98 -1.21 9.59 -1.52
CA ASP A 98 0.08 9.46 -2.19
C ASP A 98 1.14 10.27 -1.42
N HIS A 99 2.26 9.63 -1.08
CA HIS A 99 3.39 10.27 -0.38
C HIS A 99 4.52 10.66 -1.34
N ARG A 100 4.27 10.65 -2.65
CA ARG A 100 5.19 11.21 -3.64
C ARG A 100 5.37 12.70 -3.44
N LEU A 101 6.62 13.13 -3.51
CA LEU A 101 7.01 14.54 -3.40
C LEU A 101 6.34 15.40 -4.48
N GLU A 102 6.02 14.84 -5.64
CA GLU A 102 5.35 15.54 -6.73
C GLU A 102 3.91 15.95 -6.37
N GLU A 103 3.20 15.05 -5.69
CA GLU A 103 1.75 15.15 -5.46
C GLU A 103 1.42 15.74 -4.08
N ASN A 104 2.34 15.62 -3.11
CA ASN A 104 2.06 15.93 -1.71
C ASN A 104 2.87 17.12 -1.18
N VAL A 105 2.20 18.27 -1.02
CA VAL A 105 2.80 19.51 -0.50
C VAL A 105 3.26 19.34 0.95
N GLU A 106 2.44 18.69 1.79
CA GLU A 106 2.73 18.49 3.21
C GLU A 106 4.00 17.65 3.40
N GLU A 107 4.20 16.62 2.57
CA GLU A 107 5.44 15.85 2.61
C GLU A 107 6.66 16.67 2.20
N ARG A 108 6.54 17.59 1.23
CA ARG A 108 7.66 18.48 0.87
C ARG A 108 8.00 19.44 1.99
N GLU A 109 6.99 20.01 2.64
CA GLU A 109 7.17 20.90 3.79
C GLU A 109 7.82 20.15 4.96
N ARG A 110 7.35 18.94 5.26
CA ARG A 110 7.93 18.08 6.30
C ARG A 110 9.38 17.74 6.02
N VAL A 111 9.70 17.29 4.80
CA VAL A 111 11.08 16.98 4.40
C VAL A 111 11.98 18.20 4.56
N THR A 112 11.52 19.37 4.12
CA THR A 112 12.28 20.63 4.22
C THR A 112 12.47 21.08 5.68
N ALA A 113 11.42 20.99 6.50
CA ALA A 113 11.47 21.33 7.92
C ALA A 113 12.41 20.40 8.72
N SER A 114 12.54 19.15 8.29
CA SER A 114 13.48 18.16 8.84
C SER A 114 14.90 18.26 8.26
N GLY A 115 15.21 19.29 7.49
CA GLY A 115 16.55 19.57 6.97
C GLY A 115 16.91 18.91 5.64
N GLY A 116 15.97 18.21 4.99
CA GLY A 116 16.13 17.72 3.64
C GLY A 116 15.89 18.81 2.59
N GLU A 117 16.46 18.66 1.39
CA GLU A 117 16.16 19.54 0.25
C GLU A 117 15.26 18.81 -0.75
N VAL A 118 14.17 19.45 -1.18
CA VAL A 118 13.32 18.92 -2.26
C VAL A 118 13.61 19.64 -3.56
N SER A 119 14.22 18.96 -4.52
CA SER A 119 14.57 19.54 -5.82
C SER A 119 14.59 18.51 -6.96
N ARG A 120 14.53 19.00 -8.20
CA ARG A 120 14.65 18.17 -9.40
C ARG A 120 16.10 18.14 -9.86
N LEU A 121 16.61 16.95 -10.18
CA LEU A 121 17.86 16.81 -10.92
C LEU A 121 17.54 16.85 -12.42
N ASN A 122 17.74 18.01 -13.05
CA ASN A 122 17.45 18.25 -14.47
C ASN A 122 15.97 17.99 -14.83
N VAL A 123 15.73 17.19 -15.88
CA VAL A 123 14.41 16.71 -16.29
C VAL A 123 14.14 15.39 -15.57
N GLY A 124 13.29 15.42 -14.56
CA GLY A 124 12.95 14.23 -13.75
C GLY A 124 11.95 14.56 -12.64
N PRO A 125 11.50 13.55 -11.88
CA PRO A 125 10.61 13.76 -10.73
C PRO A 125 11.30 14.56 -9.63
N LEU A 126 10.51 15.18 -8.75
CA LEU A 126 11.05 15.73 -7.50
C LEU A 126 11.72 14.64 -6.66
N ARG A 127 12.87 15.00 -6.09
CA ARG A 127 13.67 14.15 -5.21
C ARG A 127 13.99 14.87 -3.91
N CYS A 128 14.14 14.13 -2.82
CA CYS A 128 14.67 14.64 -1.57
C CYS A 128 16.17 14.34 -1.44
N TRP A 129 16.92 15.30 -0.92
CA TRP A 129 18.37 15.24 -0.72
C TRP A 129 18.75 15.48 0.74
N PRO A 130 19.85 14.87 1.22
CA PRO A 130 20.73 13.92 0.53
C PRO A 130 20.04 12.58 0.16
N GLY A 131 20.70 11.73 -0.64
CA GLY A 131 20.21 10.40 -1.07
C GLY A 131 19.42 10.38 -2.37
N GLY A 132 18.68 11.43 -2.73
CA GLY A 132 18.06 11.57 -4.04
C GLY A 132 16.85 10.66 -4.26
N LEU A 133 16.09 10.33 -3.21
CA LEU A 133 14.89 9.49 -3.30
C LEU A 133 13.69 10.27 -3.86
N CYS A 134 12.80 9.59 -4.58
CA CYS A 134 11.55 10.17 -5.11
C CYS A 134 10.37 10.07 -4.12
N LEU A 135 10.61 9.51 -2.94
CA LEU A 135 9.63 9.23 -1.89
C LEU A 135 10.02 9.96 -0.62
N SER A 136 9.04 10.16 0.25
CA SER A 136 9.20 10.87 1.53
C SER A 136 9.08 9.93 2.74
N ARG A 137 8.55 8.72 2.52
CA ARG A 137 8.29 7.71 3.57
C ARG A 137 8.64 6.32 3.05
N SER A 138 9.37 5.57 3.85
CA SER A 138 9.72 4.18 3.57
C SER A 138 10.12 3.46 4.86
N ILE A 139 10.05 2.13 4.82
CA ILE A 139 10.70 1.27 5.81
C ILE A 139 12.11 1.00 5.29
N GLY A 140 13.12 1.36 6.07
CA GLY A 140 14.52 1.34 5.63
C GLY A 140 15.04 2.76 5.40
N ASP A 141 16.00 2.91 4.48
CA ASP A 141 16.62 4.20 4.09
C ASP A 141 17.11 5.07 5.25
N THR A 142 17.48 4.45 6.38
CA THR A 142 17.92 5.15 7.59
C THR A 142 19.22 5.91 7.39
N ASP A 143 19.96 5.60 6.33
CA ASP A 143 21.19 6.25 5.91
C ASP A 143 20.97 7.48 5.03
N VAL A 144 19.75 7.72 4.54
CA VAL A 144 19.41 8.87 3.69
C VAL A 144 19.14 10.13 4.51
N GLY A 145 18.49 9.99 5.67
CA GLY A 145 18.26 11.07 6.61
C GLY A 145 16.93 10.93 7.36
N GLU A 146 16.81 11.63 8.50
CA GLU A 146 15.63 11.57 9.39
C GLU A 146 14.34 12.13 8.75
N PHE A 147 14.45 12.80 7.61
CA PHE A 147 13.30 13.26 6.83
C PHE A 147 12.60 12.13 6.06
N ILE A 148 13.20 10.94 5.94
CA ILE A 148 12.51 9.74 5.47
C ILE A 148 11.96 9.01 6.69
N VAL A 149 10.64 8.91 6.79
CA VAL A 149 9.98 8.37 7.99
C VAL A 149 9.22 7.08 7.69
N PRO A 150 9.29 6.05 8.57
CA PRO A 150 8.54 4.80 8.42
C PRO A 150 7.12 4.93 9.02
N ILE A 151 6.49 6.11 8.92
CA ILE A 151 5.20 6.39 9.54
C ILE A 151 4.10 6.30 8.47
N PRO A 152 3.22 5.28 8.50
CA PRO A 152 2.20 5.11 7.47
C PRO A 152 1.05 6.10 7.62
N HIS A 153 0.35 6.39 6.52
CA HIS A 153 -0.95 7.05 6.58
C HIS A 153 -2.08 6.02 6.74
N VAL A 154 -2.75 6.06 7.90
CA VAL A 154 -3.81 5.12 8.25
C VAL A 154 -5.20 5.67 7.95
N LYS A 155 -6.03 4.89 7.22
CA LYS A 155 -7.44 5.22 6.95
C LYS A 155 -8.35 4.03 7.23
N GLN A 156 -9.46 4.31 7.90
CA GLN A 156 -10.51 3.34 8.18
C GLN A 156 -11.74 3.59 7.30
N VAL A 157 -12.24 2.52 6.66
CA VAL A 157 -13.45 2.57 5.84
C VAL A 157 -14.38 1.41 6.17
N LYS A 158 -15.66 1.72 6.40
CA LYS A 158 -16.71 0.72 6.60
C LYS A 158 -17.19 0.19 5.25
N LEU A 159 -17.01 -1.10 5.01
CA LEU A 159 -17.55 -1.75 3.83
C LEU A 159 -19.05 -1.96 3.95
N SER A 160 -19.78 -1.74 2.85
CA SER A 160 -21.20 -2.06 2.79
C SER A 160 -21.44 -3.57 2.78
N ASN A 161 -22.65 -4.00 3.12
CA ASN A 161 -23.05 -5.41 3.03
C ASN A 161 -23.10 -5.94 1.59
N ALA A 162 -23.10 -5.06 0.58
CA ALA A 162 -22.95 -5.44 -0.82
C ALA A 162 -21.51 -5.87 -1.16
N GLY A 163 -20.56 -5.66 -0.24
CA GLY A 163 -19.15 -5.94 -0.47
C GLY A 163 -18.49 -4.93 -1.40
N GLY A 164 -17.32 -5.30 -1.91
CA GLY A 164 -16.51 -4.47 -2.79
C GLY A 164 -15.26 -5.22 -3.26
N ARG A 165 -14.48 -4.54 -4.08
CA ARG A 165 -13.18 -5.03 -4.57
C ARG A 165 -12.10 -4.06 -4.13
N LEU A 166 -11.03 -4.60 -3.55
CA LEU A 166 -9.81 -3.86 -3.27
C LEU A 166 -8.80 -4.15 -4.37
N ILE A 167 -8.17 -3.09 -4.88
CA ILE A 167 -7.05 -3.19 -5.81
C ILE A 167 -5.87 -2.48 -5.14
N ILE A 168 -4.79 -3.24 -4.92
CA ILE A 168 -3.55 -2.79 -4.27
C ILE A 168 -2.43 -3.09 -5.26
N ALA A 169 -1.63 -2.09 -5.61
CA ALA A 169 -0.50 -2.24 -6.52
C ALA A 169 0.60 -1.22 -6.23
N SER A 170 1.81 -1.51 -6.71
CA SER A 170 2.94 -0.58 -6.74
C SER A 170 2.76 0.53 -7.78
N ASP A 171 3.66 1.50 -7.77
CA ASP A 171 3.64 2.61 -8.73
C ASP A 171 3.70 2.16 -10.19
N GLY A 172 4.38 1.06 -10.48
CA GLY A 172 4.49 0.50 -11.84
C GLY A 172 3.16 0.23 -12.53
N ILE A 173 2.07 0.01 -11.77
CA ILE A 173 0.70 -0.04 -12.32
C ILE A 173 0.07 1.35 -12.38
N TRP A 174 0.14 2.10 -11.28
CA TRP A 174 -0.58 3.36 -11.12
C TRP A 174 -0.04 4.51 -11.96
N ASP A 175 1.20 4.41 -12.42
CA ASP A 175 1.80 5.36 -13.38
C ASP A 175 1.32 5.12 -14.80
N ALA A 176 0.86 3.90 -15.12
CA ALA A 176 0.39 3.51 -16.45
C ALA A 176 -1.14 3.50 -16.56
N VAL A 177 -1.86 3.21 -15.46
CA VAL A 177 -3.30 2.96 -15.47
C VAL A 177 -4.00 3.78 -14.40
N SER A 178 -5.08 4.48 -14.79
CA SER A 178 -5.94 5.20 -13.83
C SER A 178 -6.72 4.24 -12.92
N SER A 179 -7.14 4.73 -11.76
CA SER A 179 -7.93 3.96 -10.80
C SER A 179 -9.23 3.43 -11.42
N GLU A 180 -9.88 4.24 -12.26
CA GLU A 180 -11.13 3.92 -12.95
C GLU A 180 -10.93 2.84 -14.01
N ILE A 181 -9.85 2.93 -14.80
CA ILE A 181 -9.53 1.94 -15.82
C ILE A 181 -9.22 0.59 -15.16
N ALA A 182 -8.41 0.59 -14.10
CA ALA A 182 -8.10 -0.63 -13.34
C ALA A 182 -9.35 -1.25 -12.72
N ALA A 183 -10.23 -0.44 -12.11
CA ALA A 183 -11.50 -0.88 -11.55
C ALA A 183 -12.43 -1.48 -12.61
N GLN A 184 -12.54 -0.83 -13.76
CA GLN A 184 -13.35 -1.27 -14.89
C GLN A 184 -12.83 -2.58 -15.47
N ALA A 185 -11.52 -2.72 -15.67
CA ALA A 185 -10.89 -3.95 -16.15
C ALA A 185 -11.18 -5.14 -15.22
N CYS A 186 -11.28 -4.90 -13.90
CA CYS A 186 -11.57 -5.93 -12.92
C CYS A 186 -13.06 -6.35 -12.85
N ARG A 187 -14.01 -5.60 -13.42
CA ARG A 187 -15.45 -5.84 -13.21
C ARG A 187 -15.89 -7.13 -13.89
N GLY A 188 -16.64 -7.96 -13.15
CA GLY A 188 -17.19 -9.22 -13.64
C GLY A 188 -16.18 -10.36 -13.79
N LEU A 189 -14.92 -10.16 -13.43
CA LEU A 189 -13.88 -11.18 -13.52
C LEU A 189 -13.58 -11.84 -12.17
N PRO A 190 -13.18 -13.13 -12.15
CA PRO A 190 -12.50 -13.73 -11.02
C PRO A 190 -11.23 -12.95 -10.65
N ALA A 191 -10.89 -12.92 -9.36
CA ALA A 191 -9.79 -12.10 -8.83
C ALA A 191 -8.44 -12.41 -9.49
N GLU A 192 -8.17 -13.67 -9.81
CA GLU A 192 -6.95 -14.14 -10.47
C GLU A 192 -6.84 -13.65 -11.92
N LEU A 193 -7.96 -13.59 -12.65
CA LEU A 193 -7.99 -13.07 -14.00
C LEU A 193 -7.93 -11.55 -14.02
N ALA A 194 -8.64 -10.91 -13.08
CA ALA A 194 -8.61 -9.47 -12.89
C ALA A 194 -7.17 -8.97 -12.63
N ALA A 195 -6.43 -9.62 -11.72
CA ALA A 195 -5.05 -9.27 -11.43
C ALA A 195 -4.13 -9.36 -12.66
N LYS A 196 -4.25 -10.43 -13.46
CA LYS A 196 -3.48 -10.59 -14.71
C LYS A 196 -3.85 -9.55 -15.76
N LEU A 197 -5.12 -9.17 -15.84
CA LEU A 197 -5.59 -8.19 -16.81
C LEU A 197 -5.08 -6.79 -16.48
N VAL A 198 -5.09 -6.40 -15.19
CA VAL A 198 -4.55 -5.10 -14.75
C VAL A 198 -3.07 -4.95 -15.15
N VAL A 199 -2.26 -6.00 -14.93
CA VAL A 199 -0.84 -6.02 -15.36
C VAL A 199 -0.68 -6.01 -16.88
N LYS A 200 -1.67 -6.51 -17.64
CA LYS A 200 -1.62 -6.52 -19.11
C LYS A 200 -1.99 -5.17 -19.72
N VAL A 201 -2.82 -4.38 -19.03
CA VAL A 201 -3.29 -3.07 -19.50
C VAL A 201 -2.44 -1.90 -19.00
N SER A 202 -1.52 -2.15 -18.05
CA SER A 202 -0.40 -1.28 -17.68
C SER A 202 0.74 -1.40 -18.67
#